data_AF-A0A164TI24-F1
#
_entry.id   AF-A0A164TI24-F1
#
_cell.length_a   1.000
_cell.length_b   1.000
_cell.length_c   1.000
_cell.angle_alpha   90.00
_cell.angle_beta   90.00
_cell.angle_gamma   90.00
#
_symmetry.space_group_name_H-M   'P 1'
#
loop_
_entity.id
_entity.type
_entity.pdbx_description
1 polymer ?
#
loop_
_entity_poly.entity_id
_entity_poly.type
_entity_poly.pdbx_seq_one_letter_code
_entity_poly.pdbx_strand_id
1 'polypeptide(L)'
;MHWTRETFVVDQRPSYRFQVVGNRYTPVADTNSEYYAPERRLSLVFLHGTNLFKECFEPIIELLFQRYPTIHSDSGENLILEEAWSIECPNHGESAILNAEDIRRESTGP
;
A
#
# COMPACT_ATOMS: atom_id res chain seq x y z
N MET A 1 -0.19 16.73 -0.29
CA MET A 1 0.24 15.39 -0.73
C MET A 1 -0.14 15.27 -2.19
N HIS A 2 0.77 14.79 -3.04
CA HIS A 2 0.54 14.69 -4.49
C HIS A 2 -0.05 13.33 -4.89
N TRP A 3 -0.85 12.76 -3.99
CA TRP A 3 -1.54 11.49 -4.16
C TRP A 3 -2.90 11.52 -3.46
N THR A 4 -3.81 10.65 -3.90
CA THR A 4 -5.02 10.28 -3.18
C THR A 4 -4.77 8.99 -2.39
N ARG A 5 -5.53 8.80 -1.31
CA ARG A 5 -5.47 7.59 -0.49
C ARG A 5 -6.84 6.98 -0.32
N GLU A 6 -6.91 5.67 -0.52
CA GLU A 6 -8.08 4.84 -0.25
C GLU A 6 -7.71 3.75 0.75
N THR A 7 -8.52 3.56 1.77
CA THR A 7 -8.31 2.53 2.79
C THR A 7 -9.21 1.34 2.53
N PHE A 8 -8.63 0.14 2.53
CA PHE A 8 -9.30 -1.12 2.26
C PHE A 8 -9.20 -2.03 3.48
N VAL A 9 -10.27 -2.77 3.73
CA VAL A 9 -10.31 -3.85 4.72
C VAL A 9 -10.51 -5.15 3.98
N VAL A 10 -9.58 -6.09 4.16
CA VAL A 10 -9.70 -7.45 3.67
C VAL A 10 -10.24 -8.33 4.79
N ASP A 11 -11.42 -8.88 4.57
CA ASP A 11 -12.08 -9.84 5.46
C ASP A 11 -12.24 -11.17 4.72
N GLN A 12 -11.48 -12.18 5.15
CA GLN A 12 -11.52 -13.53 4.57
C GLN A 12 -12.21 -14.53 5.50
N ARG A 13 -13.07 -14.08 6.42
CA ARG A 13 -13.77 -15.01 7.29
C ARG A 13 -14.75 -15.88 6.49
N PRO A 14 -14.85 -17.18 6.80
CA PRO A 14 -14.20 -17.86 7.93
C PRO A 14 -12.82 -18.48 7.63
N SER A 15 -12.30 -18.42 6.38
CA SER A 15 -11.05 -19.11 6.01
C SER A 15 -9.80 -18.52 6.67
N TYR A 16 -9.85 -17.26 7.06
CA TYR A 16 -8.84 -16.61 7.89
C TYR A 16 -9.53 -15.73 8.93
N ARG A 17 -9.17 -15.90 10.21
CA ARG A 17 -9.92 -15.29 11.32
C ARG A 17 -9.70 -13.79 11.47
N PHE A 18 -8.56 -13.29 11.01
CA PHE A 18 -8.21 -11.88 11.18
C PHE A 18 -8.53 -11.05 9.96
N GLN A 19 -8.88 -9.81 10.20
CA GLN A 19 -9.06 -8.79 9.18
C GLN A 19 -7.75 -8.01 9.00
N VAL A 20 -7.44 -7.59 7.78
CA VAL A 20 -6.24 -6.80 7.48
C VAL A 20 -6.64 -5.49 6.81
N VAL A 21 -6.09 -4.38 7.29
CA VAL A 21 -6.27 -3.06 6.70
C VAL A 21 -5.05 -2.71 5.84
N GLY A 22 -5.30 -2.07 4.70
CA GLY A 22 -4.26 -1.52 3.83
C GLY A 22 -4.69 -0.20 3.22
N ASN A 23 -3.73 0.65 2.90
CA ASN A 23 -3.95 1.89 2.17
C ASN A 23 -3.40 1.74 0.75
N ARG A 24 -4.21 2.07 -0.26
CA ARG A 24 -3.74 2.36 -1.61
C ARG A 24 -3.47 3.85 -1.72
N TYR A 25 -2.33 4.19 -2.31
CA TYR A 25 -1.94 5.53 -2.68
C TYR A 25 -1.82 5.61 -4.20
N THR A 26 -2.48 6.60 -4.81
CA THR A 26 -2.46 6.83 -6.26
C THR A 26 -1.95 8.25 -6.52
N PRO A 27 -0.91 8.45 -7.34
CA PRO A 27 -0.42 9.78 -7.65
C PRO A 27 -1.50 10.60 -8.35
N VAL A 28 -1.60 11.89 -8.03
CA VAL A 28 -2.46 12.81 -8.78
C VAL A 28 -1.76 13.05 -10.11
N ALA A 29 -2.32 12.55 -11.21
CA ALA A 29 -1.73 12.68 -12.52
C ALA A 29 -1.65 14.15 -12.94
N ASP A 30 -0.48 14.58 -13.43
CA ASP A 30 -0.40 15.75 -14.30
C ASP A 30 -0.92 15.33 -15.68
N THR A 31 -2.05 15.89 -16.09
CA THR A 31 -2.83 15.50 -17.28
C THR A 31 -2.14 15.74 -18.63
N ASN A 32 -0.82 15.93 -18.69
CA ASN A 32 -0.12 16.50 -19.85
C ASN A 32 0.95 15.63 -20.53
N SER A 33 1.13 14.36 -20.15
CA SER A 33 2.07 13.50 -20.88
C SER A 33 1.34 12.58 -21.86
N GLU A 34 1.26 13.00 -23.12
CA GLU A 34 1.07 12.08 -24.24
C GLU A 34 2.30 11.17 -24.33
N TYR A 35 2.22 9.98 -23.74
CA TYR A 35 3.26 8.98 -23.89
C TYR A 35 3.01 8.17 -25.17
N TYR A 36 3.95 8.26 -26.10
CA TYR A 36 3.93 7.55 -27.39
C TYR A 36 4.70 6.22 -27.35
N ALA A 37 5.26 5.83 -26.20
CA ALA A 37 6.06 4.62 -26.01
C ALA A 37 5.23 3.51 -25.35
N PRO A 38 5.55 2.22 -25.56
CA PRO A 38 4.96 1.13 -24.78
C PRO A 38 5.23 1.31 -23.29
N GLU A 39 4.20 1.07 -22.48
CA GLU A 39 4.21 1.33 -21.03
C GLU A 39 3.97 0.07 -20.23
N ARG A 40 4.73 -0.07 -19.14
CA ARG A 40 4.42 -0.98 -18.04
C ARG A 40 3.98 -0.20 -16.83
N ARG A 41 2.95 -0.71 -16.15
CA ARG A 41 2.44 -0.14 -14.91
C ARG A 41 2.97 -0.92 -13.72
N LEU A 42 3.43 -0.20 -12.72
CA LEU A 42 4.06 -0.72 -11.51
C LEU A 42 3.20 -0.39 -10.29
N SER A 43 2.79 -1.44 -9.57
CA SER A 43 2.27 -1.33 -8.20
C SER A 43 3.38 -1.71 -7.22
N LEU A 44 3.67 -0.84 -6.25
CA LEU A 44 4.58 -1.14 -5.15
C LEU A 44 3.81 -1.65 -3.94
N VAL A 45 4.36 -2.63 -3.22
CA VAL A 45 3.79 -3.15 -1.97
C VAL A 45 4.79 -2.93 -0.83
N PHE A 46 4.35 -2.20 0.19
CA PHE A 46 5.11 -1.87 1.39
C PHE A 46 4.63 -2.72 2.56
N LEU A 47 5.59 -3.42 3.18
CA LEU A 47 5.39 -4.27 4.35
C LEU A 47 6.20 -3.69 5.51
N HIS A 48 5.52 -3.34 6.59
CA HIS A 48 6.18 -2.69 7.73
C HIS A 48 6.92 -3.69 8.61
N GLY A 49 7.89 -3.19 9.39
CA GLY A 49 8.56 -3.96 10.44
C GLY A 49 7.74 -4.05 11.73
N THR A 50 8.24 -4.80 12.71
CA THR A 50 7.63 -4.88 14.05
C THR A 50 7.53 -3.49 14.70
N ASN A 51 6.43 -3.23 15.43
CA ASN A 51 6.13 -1.96 16.10
C ASN A 51 5.96 -0.75 15.16
N LEU A 52 5.82 -0.99 13.85
CA LEU A 52 5.47 0.03 12.86
C LEU A 52 4.05 -0.22 12.32
N PHE A 53 3.56 0.69 11.49
CA PHE A 53 2.23 0.62 10.87
C PHE A 53 2.29 1.18 9.44
N LYS A 54 1.22 0.97 8.67
CA LYS A 54 1.19 1.23 7.22
C LYS A 54 1.49 2.69 6.84
N GLU A 55 1.09 3.67 7.66
CA GLU A 55 1.34 5.09 7.40
C GLU A 55 2.81 5.51 7.55
N CYS A 56 3.68 4.68 8.17
CA CYS A 56 5.11 4.98 8.29
C CYS A 56 5.81 5.14 6.92
N PHE A 57 5.23 4.60 5.85
CA PHE A 57 5.77 4.70 4.50
C PHE A 57 5.27 5.92 3.72
N GLU A 58 4.30 6.70 4.22
CA GLU A 58 3.77 7.86 3.50
C GLU A 58 4.85 8.85 3.03
N PRO A 59 5.89 9.19 3.84
CA PRO A 59 6.96 10.08 3.39
C PRO A 59 7.77 9.54 2.20
N ILE A 60 8.04 8.23 2.16
CA ILE A 60 8.81 7.63 1.05
C ILE A 60 7.93 7.45 -0.18
N ILE A 61 6.64 7.12 0.00
CA ILE A 61 5.66 7.03 -1.09
C ILE A 61 5.52 8.38 -1.79
N GLU A 62 5.36 9.47 -1.04
CA GLU A 62 5.33 10.84 -1.59
C GLU A 62 6.60 11.14 -2.39
N LEU A 63 7.78 10.82 -1.84
CA LEU A 63 9.04 11.05 -2.53
C LEU A 63 9.16 10.25 -3.84
N LEU A 64 8.72 8.99 -3.84
CA LEU A 64 8.76 8.12 -5.01
C LEU A 64 7.86 8.65 -6.13
N PHE A 65 6.61 9.02 -5.82
CA PHE A 65 5.71 9.60 -6.81
C PHE A 65 6.22 10.93 -7.37
N GLN A 66 6.84 11.79 -6.55
CA GLN A 66 7.38 13.06 -7.02
C GLN A 66 8.64 12.92 -7.87
N ARG A 67 9.56 12.02 -7.47
CA ARG A 67 10.90 11.93 -8.07
C ARG A 67 10.97 10.93 -9.22
N TYR A 68 10.14 9.89 -9.17
CA TYR A 68 10.20 8.75 -10.08
C TYR A 68 8.80 8.33 -10.57
N PRO A 69 7.94 9.26 -11.07
CA PRO A 69 6.62 8.90 -11.60
C PRO A 69 6.73 8.00 -12.83
N THR A 70 7.78 8.19 -13.64
CA THR A 70 8.13 7.37 -14.79
C THR A 70 9.61 7.03 -14.72
N ILE A 71 9.94 5.74 -14.84
CA ILE A 71 11.30 5.23 -14.90
C ILE A 71 11.56 4.84 -16.36
N HIS A 72 12.51 5.53 -16.99
CA HIS A 72 12.93 5.24 -18.35
C HIS A 72 13.94 4.09 -18.36
N SER A 73 13.70 3.07 -19.19
CA SER A 73 14.63 1.94 -19.37
C SER A 73 15.43 2.09 -20.66
N ASP A 74 16.64 1.53 -20.67
CA ASP A 74 17.48 1.46 -21.88
C ASP A 74 16.83 0.62 -23.00
N SER A 75 15.87 -0.26 -22.65
CA SER A 75 15.05 -1.01 -23.61
C SER A 75 14.01 -0.17 -24.35
N GLY A 76 13.85 1.12 -24.00
CA GLY A 76 12.88 2.03 -24.61
C GLY A 76 11.45 1.88 -24.08
N GLU A 77 11.21 1.00 -23.12
CA GLU A 77 9.94 0.83 -22.41
C GLU A 77 9.90 1.74 -21.18
N ASN A 78 8.80 2.46 -20.97
CA ASN A 78 8.60 3.28 -19.78
C ASN A 78 7.92 2.45 -18.68
N LEU A 79 8.43 2.54 -17.46
CA LEU A 79 7.79 1.97 -16.27
C LEU A 79 7.12 3.08 -15.48
N ILE A 80 5.79 3.08 -15.44
CA ILE A 80 4.98 4.07 -14.74
C ILE A 80 4.66 3.56 -13.36
N LEU A 81 5.03 4.33 -12.33
CA LEU A 81 4.64 4.06 -10.96
C LEU A 81 3.16 4.45 -10.78
N GLU A 82 2.27 3.46 -10.92
CA GLU A 82 0.82 3.68 -10.95
C GLU A 82 0.23 3.81 -9.55
N GLU A 83 0.71 3.01 -8.61
CA GLU A 83 0.15 2.99 -7.26
C GLU A 83 1.16 2.40 -6.26
N ALA A 84 0.90 2.70 -4.98
CA ALA A 84 1.59 2.08 -3.86
C ALA A 84 0.56 1.55 -2.87
N TRP A 85 0.79 0.35 -2.36
CA TRP A 85 -0.01 -0.29 -1.31
C TRP A 85 0.83 -0.39 -0.05
N SER A 86 0.30 0.08 1.07
CA SER A 86 0.90 -0.15 2.39
C SER A 86 -0.04 -0.99 3.24
N ILE A 87 0.43 -2.17 3.63
CA ILE A 87 -0.40 -3.21 4.25
C ILE A 87 0.02 -3.41 5.69
N GLU A 88 -0.97 -3.65 6.56
CA GLU A 88 -0.77 -3.83 7.98
C GLU A 88 -0.80 -5.30 8.40
N CYS A 89 -0.03 -5.66 9.42
CA CYS A 89 -0.21 -6.95 10.08
C CYS A 89 -1.50 -6.96 10.93
N PRO A 90 -2.17 -8.12 11.11
CA PRO A 90 -3.40 -8.25 11.89
C PRO A 90 -3.39 -7.64 13.30
N ASN A 91 -2.22 -7.61 13.94
CA ASN A 91 -2.01 -7.15 15.31
C ASN A 91 -1.27 -5.80 15.41
N HIS A 92 -1.18 -5.06 14.31
CA HIS A 92 -0.62 -3.71 14.29
C HIS A 92 -1.69 -2.70 13.85
N GLY A 93 -1.44 -1.41 14.12
CA GLY A 93 -2.26 -0.28 13.65
C GLY A 93 -3.78 -0.45 13.81
N GLU A 94 -4.52 -0.15 12.74
CA GLU A 94 -5.99 -0.22 12.72
C GLU A 94 -6.52 -1.66 12.71
N SER A 95 -5.77 -2.59 12.13
CA SER A 95 -6.06 -4.02 12.09
C SER A 95 -6.09 -4.59 13.49
N ALA A 96 -5.17 -4.17 14.37
CA ALA A 96 -5.16 -4.56 15.77
C ALA A 96 -6.47 -4.18 16.49
N ILE A 97 -7.05 -3.04 16.12
CA ILE A 97 -8.31 -2.55 16.67
C ILE A 97 -9.46 -3.44 16.18
N LEU A 98 -9.53 -3.71 14.87
CA LEU A 98 -10.54 -4.59 14.28
C LEU A 98 -10.48 -6.01 14.86
N ASN A 99 -9.27 -6.51 15.12
CA ASN A 99 -9.03 -7.86 15.61
C ASN A 99 -8.90 -7.96 17.13
N ALA A 100 -9.22 -6.90 17.88
CA ALA A 100 -8.90 -6.85 19.31
C ALA A 100 -9.51 -8.01 20.11
N GLU A 101 -10.71 -8.47 19.76
CA GLU A 101 -11.33 -9.65 20.37
C GLU A 101 -10.61 -10.94 20.00
N ASP A 102 -10.33 -11.15 18.71
CA ASP A 102 -9.64 -12.34 18.22
C ASP A 102 -8.22 -12.46 18.78
N ILE A 103 -7.52 -11.33 18.95
CA ILE A 103 -6.20 -11.28 19.57
C ILE A 103 -6.28 -11.61 21.08
N ARG A 104 -7.28 -11.08 21.79
CA ARG A 104 -7.49 -11.41 23.22
C ARG A 104 -7.73 -12.89 23.42
N ARG A 105 -8.59 -13.51 22.61
CA ARG A 105 -8.92 -14.95 22.70
C ARG A 105 -7.70 -15.86 22.50
N GLU A 106 -6.78 -15.49 21.63
CA GLU A 106 -5.54 -16.24 21.44
C GLU A 106 -4.54 -16.04 22.57
N SER A 107 -4.50 -14.84 23.14
CA SER A 107 -3.63 -14.53 24.29
C SER A 107 -4.03 -15.28 25.55
N THR A 108 -5.31 -15.66 25.68
CA THR A 108 -5.82 -16.39 26.85
C THR A 108 -5.70 -17.91 26.74
N GLY A 109 -5.26 -18.44 25.60
CA GLY A 109 -5.32 -19.89 25.33
C GLY A 109 -6.76 -20.43 25.33
N PRO A 110 -6.95 -21.72 24.97
CA PRO A 110 -8.20 -22.43 25.25
C PRO A 110 -8.44 -22.60 26.75
#